data_AF-A0A7V6QPR3-F1
#
_entry.id   AF-A0A7V6QPR3-F1
#
_cell.length_a   1.000
_cell.length_b   1.000
_cell.length_c   1.000
_cell.angle_alpha   90.00
_cell.angle_beta   90.00
_cell.angle_gamma   90.00
#
_symmetry.space_group_name_H-M   'P 1'
#
loop_
_entity.id
_entity.type
_entity.pdbx_description
1 polymer ?
#
loop_
_entity_poly.entity_id
_entity_poly.type
_entity_poly.pdbx_seq_one_letter_code
_entity_poly.pdbx_strand_id
1 'polypeptide(L)' 'MKETHDTEEFDNVLNAIENLNEEDAKGFLKIIFGKLNIFEKGNGTFSNDQLIKEVSSIYNQKIPKTIEIREKQKEKNS' A
#
# COMPACT_ATOMS: atom_id res chain seq x y z
N MET A 1 8.31 -26.26 2.14
CA MET A 1 8.48 -25.00 2.90
C MET A 1 8.34 -23.85 1.94
N LYS A 2 7.12 -23.37 1.74
CA LYS A 2 6.82 -22.20 0.89
C LYS A 2 5.66 -21.41 1.54
N GLU A 3 4.72 -22.15 2.12
CA GLU A 3 3.57 -21.63 2.87
C GLU A 3 3.94 -20.70 4.05
N THR A 4 5.08 -20.89 4.70
CA THR A 4 5.49 -20.05 5.85
C THR A 4 5.92 -18.64 5.45
N HIS A 5 6.44 -18.44 4.23
CA HIS A 5 6.88 -17.11 3.79
C HIS A 5 5.71 -16.24 3.32
N ASP A 6 4.71 -16.85 2.67
CA ASP A 6 3.53 -16.14 2.17
C ASP A 6 2.66 -15.61 3.32
N THR A 7 2.59 -16.35 4.45
CA THR A 7 1.90 -15.89 5.66
C THR A 7 2.61 -14.73 6.34
N GLU A 8 3.95 -14.76 6.42
CA GLU A 8 4.73 -13.66 7.01
C GLU A 8 4.59 -12.37 6.21
N GLU A 9 4.60 -12.44 4.87
CA GLU A 9 4.44 -11.26 4.02
C GLU A 9 3.05 -10.64 4.18
N PHE A 10 2.01 -11.46 4.29
CA PHE A 10 0.65 -10.98 4.53
C PHE A 10 0.47 -10.38 5.93
N ASP A 11 1.03 -11.00 6.97
CA ASP A 11 1.01 -10.47 8.33
C ASP A 11 1.72 -9.11 8.43
N ASN A 12 2.83 -8.94 7.70
CA ASN A 12 3.52 -7.65 7.62
C ASN A 12 2.67 -6.56 6.97
N VAL A 13 1.89 -6.89 5.94
CA VAL A 13 0.94 -5.95 5.33
C VAL A 13 -0.16 -5.56 6.32
N LEU A 14 -0.72 -6.54 7.05
CA LEU A 14 -1.75 -6.27 8.06
C LEU A 14 -1.22 -5.35 9.17
N ASN A 15 -0.04 -5.67 9.72
CA ASN A 15 0.62 -4.83 10.71
C ASN A 15 0.88 -3.41 10.19
N ALA A 16 1.30 -3.28 8.93
CA ALA A 16 1.53 -1.96 8.34
C ALA A 16 0.21 -1.17 8.21
N ILE A 17 -0.90 -1.83 7.86
CA ILE A 17 -2.22 -1.21 7.79
C ILE A 17 -2.71 -0.78 9.18
N GLU A 18 -2.51 -1.59 10.22
CA GLU A 18 -2.90 -1.25 11.60
C GLU A 18 -2.18 -0.01 12.14
N ASN A 19 -0.96 0.26 11.65
CA ASN A 19 -0.18 1.42 12.03
C ASN A 19 -0.47 2.68 11.20
N LEU A 20 -1.42 2.63 10.27
CA LEU A 20 -1.86 3.81 9.52
C LEU A 20 -2.74 4.71 10.38
N ASN A 21 -2.54 6.02 10.27
CA ASN A 21 -3.53 6.97 10.74
C ASN A 21 -4.68 7.09 9.72
N GLU A 22 -5.79 7.71 10.14
CA GLU A 22 -6.99 7.83 9.32
C GLU A 22 -6.75 8.58 7.99
N GLU A 23 -5.93 9.63 8.02
CA GLU A 23 -5.64 10.43 6.81
C GLU A 23 -4.88 9.63 5.76
N ASP A 24 -3.86 8.88 6.17
CA ASP A 24 -3.11 7.99 5.29
C ASP A 24 -4.00 6.89 4.73
N ALA A 25 -4.77 6.22 5.58
CA ALA A 25 -5.64 5.13 5.16
C ALA A 25 -6.61 5.61 4.07
N LYS A 26 -7.21 6.79 4.27
CA LYS A 26 -8.06 7.45 3.24
C LYS A 26 -7.27 7.80 1.98
N GLY A 27 -6.03 8.29 2.12
CA GLY A 27 -5.16 8.62 0.99
C GLY A 27 -4.83 7.40 0.13
N PHE A 28 -4.37 6.31 0.76
CA PHE A 28 -4.06 5.07 0.06
C PHE A 28 -5.29 4.43 -0.59
N LEU A 29 -6.43 4.43 0.10
CA LEU A 29 -7.69 3.93 -0.46
C LEU A 29 -8.11 4.72 -1.71
N LYS A 30 -7.99 6.06 -1.69
CA LYS A 30 -8.24 6.91 -2.87
C LYS A 30 -7.31 6.56 -4.04
N ILE A 31 -6.02 6.29 -3.77
CA ILE A 31 -5.07 5.90 -4.80
C ILE A 31 -5.50 4.56 -5.43
N ILE A 32 -5.82 3.55 -4.61
CA ILE A 32 -6.25 2.23 -5.09
C ILE A 32 -7.52 2.35 -5.94
N PHE A 33 -8.54 3.07 -5.45
CA PHE A 33 -9.75 3.31 -6.24
C PHE A 33 -9.47 4.06 -7.54
N GLY A 34 -8.57 5.05 -7.53
CA GLY A 34 -8.13 5.73 -8.74
C GLY A 34 -7.53 4.77 -9.76
N LYS A 35 -6.68 3.82 -9.32
CA LYS A 35 -6.09 2.80 -10.19
C LYS A 35 -7.11 1.81 -10.73
N LEU A 36 -8.05 1.35 -9.90
CA LEU A 36 -9.16 0.50 -10.34
C LEU A 36 -10.03 1.21 -11.37
N ASN A 37 -10.37 2.48 -11.16
CA ASN A 37 -11.17 3.24 -12.11
C ASN A 37 -10.43 3.47 -13.44
N ILE A 38 -9.09 3.67 -13.42
CA ILE A 38 -8.27 3.73 -14.63
C ILE A 38 -8.27 2.38 -15.35
N PHE A 39 -8.17 1.28 -14.62
CA PHE A 39 -8.23 -0.06 -15.18
C PHE A 39 -9.58 -0.34 -15.85
N GLU A 40 -10.70 -0.03 -15.19
CA GLU A 40 -12.05 -0.31 -15.68
C GLU A 40 -12.48 0.60 -16.85
N LYS A 41 -12.13 1.89 -16.79
CA LYS A 41 -12.63 2.91 -17.73
C LYS A 41 -11.57 3.44 -18.69
N GLY A 42 -10.34 2.95 -18.59
CA GLY A 42 -9.23 3.36 -19.44
C GLY A 42 -9.35 2.85 -20.87
N ASN A 43 -8.43 3.27 -21.71
CA ASN A 43 -8.34 2.87 -23.11
C ASN A 43 -7.76 1.44 -23.33
N GLY A 44 -7.75 0.60 -22.28
CA GLY A 44 -7.23 -0.77 -22.34
C GLY A 44 -5.69 -0.90 -22.33
N THR A 45 -4.95 0.20 -22.19
CA THR A 45 -3.47 0.16 -22.10
C THR A 45 -2.95 -0.25 -20.72
N PHE A 46 -3.82 -0.22 -19.70
CA PHE A 46 -3.48 -0.60 -18.33
C PHE A 46 -3.89 -2.04 -18.08
N SER A 47 -2.92 -2.93 -17.89
CA SER A 47 -3.16 -4.37 -17.76
C SER A 47 -3.46 -4.80 -16.32
N ASN A 48 -4.02 -6.01 -16.16
CA ASN A 48 -4.20 -6.65 -14.85
C ASN A 48 -2.87 -6.76 -14.08
N ASP A 49 -1.79 -7.16 -14.75
CA ASP A 49 -0.47 -7.30 -14.11
C ASP A 49 0.07 -5.97 -13.61
N GLN A 50 -0.16 -4.88 -14.35
CA GLN A 50 0.20 -3.53 -13.92
C GLN A 50 -0.63 -3.09 -12.71
N LEU A 51 -1.94 -3.33 -12.72
CA LEU A 51 -2.81 -3.05 -11.59
C LEU A 51 -2.34 -3.79 -10.34
N ILE A 52 -2.14 -5.11 -10.44
CA ILE A 52 -1.68 -5.94 -9.32
C ILE A 52 -0.33 -5.43 -8.81
N LYS A 53 0.65 -5.20 -9.69
CA LYS A 53 1.97 -4.71 -9.31
C LYS A 53 1.92 -3.37 -8.59
N GLU A 54 1.11 -2.43 -9.07
CA GLU A 54 0.98 -1.12 -8.44
C GLU A 54 0.28 -1.19 -7.08
N VAL A 55 -0.81 -1.97 -6.99
CA VAL A 55 -1.53 -2.17 -5.72
C VAL A 55 -0.63 -2.88 -4.70
N SER A 56 0.07 -3.94 -5.09
CA SER A 56 1.05 -4.62 -4.23
C SER A 56 2.19 -3.69 -3.80
N SER A 57 2.69 -2.82 -4.69
CA SER A 57 3.71 -1.82 -4.31
C SER A 57 3.19 -0.82 -3.27
N ILE A 58 1.90 -0.43 -3.32
CA ILE A 58 1.32 0.42 -2.29
C ILE A 58 1.41 -0.25 -0.92
N TYR A 59 0.97 -1.51 -0.82
CA TYR A 59 0.99 -2.27 0.43
C TYR A 59 2.40 -2.58 0.92
N ASN A 60 3.25 -3.14 0.06
CA ASN A 60 4.53 -3.70 0.49
C ASN A 60 5.63 -2.64 0.61
N GLN A 61 5.48 -1.46 0.00
CA GLN A 61 6.55 -0.46 -0.07
C GLN A 61 6.10 0.92 0.40
N LYS A 62 4.94 1.40 -0.05
CA LYS A 62 4.54 2.79 0.22
C LYS A 62 3.98 2.99 1.62
N ILE A 63 3.14 2.07 2.11
CA ILE A 63 2.61 2.12 3.47
C ILE A 63 3.74 2.10 4.51
N PRO A 64 4.65 1.10 4.52
CA PRO A 64 5.76 1.06 5.48
C PRO A 64 6.63 2.32 5.46
N LYS A 65 6.95 2.82 4.27
CA LYS A 65 7.78 4.02 4.09
C LYS A 65 7.09 5.28 4.61
N THR A 66 5.78 5.43 4.41
CA THR A 66 5.01 6.57 4.94
C THR A 66 5.02 6.57 6.47
N ILE A 67 4.83 5.41 7.09
CA ILE A 67 4.88 5.25 8.55
C ILE A 67 6.28 5.64 9.07
N GLU A 68 7.34 5.11 8.46
CA GLU A 68 8.72 5.43 8.83
C GLU A 68 9.03 6.93 8.75
N ILE A 69 8.60 7.61 7.68
CA ILE A 69 8.81 9.05 7.51
C ILE A 69 8.08 9.84 8.61
N ARG A 70 6.85 9.45 8.95
CA ARG A 70 6.08 10.11 10.01
C ARG A 70 6.76 9.99 11.35
N GLU A 71 7.18 8.78 11.74
CA GLU A 71 7.83 8.57 13.04
C GLU A 71 9.12 9.40 13.14
N LYS A 72 9.94 9.42 12.07
CA LYS A 72 11.13 10.29 11.99
C LYS A 72 10.81 11.78 12.12
N GLN A 73 9.66 12.23 11.65
CA GLN A 73 9.23 13.62 11.81
C GLN A 73 8.77 13.93 13.23
N LYS A 74 8.11 12.99 13.91
CA LYS A 74 7.74 13.14 15.33
C LYS A 74 8.98 13.24 16.22
N GLU A 75 9.99 12.40 15.98
CA GLU A 75 11.26 12.42 16.72
C GLU A 75 12.02 13.74 16.54
N LYS A 76 12.00 14.33 15.34
CA LYS A 76 12.67 15.61 15.06
C LYS A 76 11.97 16.82 15.69
N ASN A 77 10.68 16.70 16.00
CA ASN A 77 9.85 17.77 16.53
C ASN A 77 9.58 17.63 18.04
N SER A 78 10.17 16.62 18.69
CA SER A 78 10.11 16.39 20.14
C SER A 78 11.37 16.91 20.83
#